data_AF-A0A3P7JAD3-F1
#
_entry.id   AF-A0A3P7JAD3-F1
#
_cell.length_a   1.000
_cell.length_b   1.000
_cell.length_c   1.000
_cell.angle_alpha   90.00
_cell.angle_beta   90.00
_cell.angle_gamma   90.00
#
_symmetry.space_group_name_H-M   'P 1'
#
loop_
_entity.id
_entity.type
_entity.pdbx_description
1 polymer ?
#
loop_
_entity_poly.entity_id
_entity_poly.type
_entity_poly.pdbx_seq_one_letter_code
_entity_poly.pdbx_strand_id
1 'polypeptide(L)'
;MQTILYNSGGQRHLGAYGILYQEERNFQGVASDYGARWAFLNAPEEDRKLYETERYYEGELRYVFDILQDGDYVIILKFSEVYFEKPG
;
A
#
# COMPACT_ATOMS: atom_id res chain seq x y z
N MET A 1 12.81 -16.83 3.74
CA MET A 1 12.82 -15.37 3.59
C MET A 1 11.50 -14.84 4.11
N GLN A 2 11.52 -13.99 5.14
CA GLN A 2 10.29 -13.34 5.62
C GLN A 2 9.85 -12.31 4.57
N THR A 3 8.58 -12.32 4.19
CA THR A 3 8.01 -11.35 3.25
C THR A 3 6.78 -10.76 3.90
N ILE A 4 6.75 -9.43 3.99
CA ILE A 4 5.66 -8.67 4.60
C ILE A 4 5.07 -7.77 3.51
N LEU A 5 3.79 -7.97 3.22
CA LEU A 5 3.08 -7.31 2.12
C LEU A 5 1.78 -6.77 2.68
N TYR A 6 1.62 -5.46 2.68
CA TYR A 6 0.41 -4.80 3.17
C TYR A 6 -0.24 -3.97 2.08
N ASN A 7 -1.57 -3.98 2.06
CA ASN A 7 -2.40 -3.04 1.33
C ASN A 7 -2.79 -1.88 2.27
N SER A 8 -2.25 -0.69 2.04
CA SER A 8 -2.47 0.46 2.93
C SER A 8 -3.89 0.99 2.82
N GLY A 9 -4.64 0.90 3.92
CA GLY A 9 -6.05 1.32 3.98
C GLY A 9 -7.04 0.41 3.24
N GLY A 10 -6.57 -0.66 2.59
CA GLY A 10 -7.41 -1.59 1.85
C GLY A 10 -7.47 -2.99 2.47
N GLN A 11 -8.34 -3.82 1.89
CA GLN A 11 -8.49 -5.23 2.28
C GLN A 11 -7.37 -6.11 1.70
N ARG A 12 -7.27 -7.34 2.20
CA ARG A 12 -6.44 -8.40 1.62
C ARG A 12 -6.73 -8.55 0.12
N HIS A 13 -5.68 -8.57 -0.69
CA HIS A 13 -5.78 -8.53 -2.15
C HIS A 13 -4.74 -9.40 -2.84
N LEU A 14 -5.16 -10.16 -3.86
CA LEU A 14 -4.27 -10.92 -4.71
C LEU A 14 -3.86 -10.03 -5.89
N GLY A 15 -2.62 -9.55 -5.85
CA GLY A 15 -2.03 -8.73 -6.91
C GLY A 15 -1.44 -9.56 -8.04
N ALA A 16 -0.75 -8.84 -8.93
CA ALA A 16 -0.04 -9.42 -10.05
C ALA A 16 1.02 -10.43 -9.59
N TYR A 17 1.34 -11.38 -10.48
CA TYR A 17 2.34 -12.43 -10.23
C TYR A 17 2.02 -13.34 -9.02
N GLY A 18 0.76 -13.37 -8.57
CA GLY A 18 0.32 -14.18 -7.44
C GLY A 18 0.75 -13.64 -6.07
N ILE A 19 1.13 -12.36 -5.99
CA ILE A 19 1.55 -11.72 -4.75
C ILE A 19 0.31 -11.42 -3.90
N LEU A 20 0.27 -11.98 -2.69
CA LEU A 20 -0.84 -11.76 -1.76
C LEU A 20 -0.50 -10.65 -0.76
N TYR A 21 -1.19 -9.52 -0.89
CA TYR A 21 -1.13 -8.41 0.05
C TYR A 21 -2.14 -8.63 1.16
N GLN A 22 -1.71 -8.51 2.41
CA GLN A 22 -2.59 -8.59 3.57
C GLN A 22 -3.22 -7.23 3.87
N GLU A 23 -4.34 -7.23 4.56
CA GLU A 23 -4.84 -6.01 5.19
C GLU A 23 -3.82 -5.51 6.22
N GLU A 24 -3.62 -4.20 6.24
CA GLU A 24 -2.72 -3.55 7.18
C GLU A 24 -3.27 -3.63 8.61
N ARG A 25 -2.38 -3.90 9.59
CA ARG A 25 -2.73 -3.93 11.01
C ARG A 25 -2.42 -2.64 11.77
N ASN A 26 -1.79 -1.69 11.10
CA ASN A 26 -1.59 -0.34 11.61
C ASN A 26 -2.87 0.48 11.38
N PHE A 27 -3.44 0.97 12.48
CA PHE A 27 -4.66 1.76 12.47
C PHE A 27 -4.41 3.26 12.68
N GLN A 28 -3.15 3.71 12.67
CA GLN A 28 -2.82 5.14 12.67
C GLN A 28 -3.33 5.79 11.38
N GLY A 29 -3.88 6.99 11.49
CA GLY A 29 -4.43 7.72 10.34
C GLY A 29 -5.71 7.12 9.78
N VAL A 30 -6.07 7.56 8.57
CA VAL A 30 -7.38 7.31 7.96
C VAL A 30 -7.20 6.41 6.74
N ALA A 31 -7.91 5.28 6.74
CA ALA A 31 -8.06 4.42 5.57
C ALA A 31 -9.10 5.04 4.62
N SER A 32 -8.78 5.05 3.33
CA SER A 32 -9.57 5.74 2.31
C SER A 32 -9.52 4.97 1.00
N ASP A 33 -10.65 4.89 0.30
CA ASP A 33 -10.77 4.39 -1.08
C ASP A 33 -10.92 5.55 -2.08
N TYR A 34 -10.48 6.76 -1.71
CA TYR A 34 -10.58 7.95 -2.55
C TYR A 34 -9.99 7.72 -3.96
N GLY A 35 -8.96 6.87 -4.05
CA GLY A 35 -8.32 6.47 -5.30
C GLY A 35 -9.21 5.68 -6.27
N ALA A 36 -10.29 5.04 -5.81
CA ALA A 36 -11.19 4.22 -6.63
C ALA A 36 -11.89 5.00 -7.78
N ARG A 37 -11.84 6.33 -7.76
CA ARG A 37 -12.34 7.20 -8.84
C ARG A 37 -11.40 7.26 -10.06
N TRP A 38 -10.15 6.82 -9.91
CA TRP A 38 -9.11 6.93 -10.92
C TRP A 38 -8.84 5.58 -11.59
N ALA A 39 -8.33 5.63 -12.83
CA ALA A 39 -7.91 4.43 -13.55
C ALA A 39 -6.38 4.32 -13.53
N PHE A 40 -5.84 3.37 -12.76
CA PHE A 40 -4.39 3.10 -12.67
C PHE A 40 -3.88 2.23 -13.83
N LEU A 41 -4.06 2.71 -15.06
CA LEU A 41 -3.80 1.92 -16.28
C LEU A 41 -2.32 1.56 -16.49
N ASN A 42 -1.41 2.27 -15.84
CA ASN A 42 0.02 2.00 -15.84
C ASN A 42 0.43 0.85 -14.90
N ALA A 43 -0.49 0.33 -14.08
CA ALA A 43 -0.29 -0.87 -13.28
C ALA A 43 -0.87 -2.10 -13.98
N PRO A 44 -0.33 -3.31 -13.70
CA PRO A 44 -0.99 -4.57 -14.03
C PRO A 44 -2.45 -4.56 -13.54
N GLU A 45 -3.36 -5.16 -14.30
CA GLU A 45 -4.79 -5.13 -13.99
C GLU A 45 -5.10 -5.64 -12.59
N GLU A 46 -4.42 -6.71 -12.17
CA GLU A 46 -4.54 -7.32 -10.86
C GLU A 46 -3.99 -6.42 -9.74
N ASP A 47 -3.04 -5.53 -10.04
CA ASP A 47 -2.46 -4.62 -9.03
C ASP A 47 -3.26 -3.33 -8.88
N ARG A 48 -4.13 -2.97 -9.83
CA ARG A 48 -4.84 -1.66 -9.84
C ARG A 48 -5.55 -1.36 -8.51
N LYS A 49 -6.19 -2.38 -7.94
CA LYS A 49 -6.94 -2.26 -6.68
C LYS A 49 -6.07 -1.87 -5.48
N LEU A 50 -4.75 -2.14 -5.52
CA LEU A 50 -3.79 -1.71 -4.49
C LEU A 50 -3.53 -0.21 -4.50
N TYR A 51 -3.78 0.45 -5.64
CA TYR A 51 -3.59 1.89 -5.82
C TYR A 51 -4.89 2.68 -5.60
N GLU A 52 -6.03 1.99 -5.54
CA GLU A 52 -7.34 2.59 -5.27
C GLU A 52 -7.55 2.92 -3.79
N THR A 53 -6.79 2.28 -2.91
CA THR A 53 -6.84 2.50 -1.45
C THR A 53 -5.58 3.16 -0.93
N GLU A 54 -5.74 4.00 0.08
CA GLU A 54 -4.65 4.71 0.75
C GLU A 54 -4.83 4.72 2.27
N ARG A 55 -3.74 4.99 2.97
CA ARG A 55 -3.75 5.43 4.36
C ARG A 55 -3.04 6.76 4.45
N TYR A 56 -3.78 7.80 4.80
CA TYR A 56 -3.21 9.13 4.98
C TYR A 56 -3.21 9.54 6.46
N TYR A 57 -2.28 10.41 6.81
CA TYR A 57 -2.18 11.00 8.13
C TYR A 57 -1.59 12.40 8.02
N GLU A 58 -2.10 13.36 8.80
CA GLU A 58 -1.59 14.73 8.81
C GLU A 58 -0.23 14.85 9.54
N GLY A 59 0.19 13.81 10.26
CA GLY A 59 1.47 13.74 10.97
C GLY A 59 2.40 12.65 10.42
N GLU A 60 3.32 12.19 11.27
CA GLU A 60 4.22 11.08 10.92
C GLU A 60 3.45 9.75 10.88
N LEU A 61 3.32 9.16 9.68
CA LEU A 61 2.84 7.80 9.50
C LEU A 61 4.01 6.82 9.67
N ARG A 62 3.93 5.93 10.66
CA ARG A 62 5.02 5.00 10.99
C ARG A 62 4.62 3.55 10.76
N TYR A 63 5.50 2.80 10.10
CA TYR A 63 5.41 1.35 9.96
C TYR A 63 6.49 0.68 10.79
N VAL A 64 6.10 -0.31 11.59
CA VAL A 64 7.03 -1.12 12.41
C VAL A 64 6.87 -2.58 12.00
N PHE A 65 7.99 -3.22 11.69
CA PHE A 65 8.03 -4.61 11.25
C PHE A 65 8.92 -5.42 12.17
N ASP A 66 8.38 -6.52 12.69
CA ASP A 66 9.16 -7.51 13.43
C ASP A 66 9.92 -8.39 12.44
N ILE A 67 11.24 -8.20 12.39
CA ILE A 67 12.14 -8.94 11.51
C ILE A 67 12.75 -10.10 12.30
N LEU A 68 12.54 -11.33 11.84
CA LEU A 68 12.88 -12.54 12.61
C LEU A 68 14.36 -12.95 12.51
N GLN A 69 15.10 -12.47 11.50
CA GLN A 69 16.47 -12.90 11.21
C GLN A 69 17.29 -11.70 10.72
N ASP A 70 18.60 -11.73 10.88
CA ASP A 70 19.47 -10.71 10.26
C ASP A 70 19.68 -11.01 8.77
N GLY A 71 19.88 -9.98 7.96
CA GLY A 71 20.16 -10.13 6.54
C GLY A 71 19.87 -8.88 5.71
N ASP A 72 19.94 -9.04 4.39
CA ASP A 72 19.61 -8.00 3.44
C ASP A 72 18.10 -7.98 3.16
N TYR A 73 17.52 -6.78 3.21
CA TYR A 73 16.09 -6.56 3.01
C TYR A 73 15.86 -5.60 1.85
N VAL A 74 14.89 -5.91 1.00
CA VAL A 74 14.39 -5.01 -0.04
C VAL A 74 13.04 -4.47 0.42
N ILE A 75 12.93 -3.15 0.51
CA ILE A 75 11.68 -2.46 0.78
C ILE A 75 11.17 -1.91 -0.54
N ILE A 76 9.94 -2.27 -0.89
CA ILE A 76 9.24 -1.75 -2.07
C ILE A 76 8.02 -0.99 -1.58
N LEU A 77 7.99 0.32 -1.83
CA LEU A 77 6.83 1.16 -1.58
C LEU A 77 6.15 1.48 -2.90
N LYS A 78 4.83 1.25 -2.96
CA LYS A 78 3.99 1.57 -4.10
C LYS A 78 3.15 2.79 -3.72
N PHE A 79 3.23 3.85 -4.51
CA PHE A 79 2.52 5.11 -4.25
C PHE A 79 1.53 5.42 -5.37
N SER A 80 0.41 6.03 -4.98
CA SER A 80 -0.58 6.65 -5.85
C SER A 80 -0.98 7.98 -5.21
N GLU A 81 -0.65 9.09 -5.87
CA GLU A 81 -1.19 10.39 -5.48
C GLU A 81 -2.60 10.51 -6.03
N VAL A 82 -3.58 10.58 -5.14
CA VAL A 82 -5.01 10.52 -5.50
C VAL A 82 -5.77 11.78 -5.15
N TYR A 83 -5.15 12.70 -4.40
CA TYR A 83 -5.81 13.87 -3.84
C TYR A 83 -5.37 15.19 -4.49
N PHE A 84 -4.06 15.38 -4.71
CA PHE A 84 -3.51 16.61 -5.26
C PHE A 84 -3.25 16.51 -6.77
N GLU A 85 -3.83 17.43 -7.55
CA GLU A 85 -3.61 17.52 -9.00
C GLU A 85 -2.29 18.23 -9.37
N LYS A 86 -1.65 18.90 -8.41
CA LYS A 86 -0.42 19.67 -8.61
C LYS A 86 0.52 19.48 -7.42
N PRO A 87 1.84 19.49 -7.63
CA PRO A 87 2.79 19.53 -6.54
C PRO A 87 2.66 20.85 -5.76
N GLY A 88 2.98 20.81 -4.47
CA GLY A 88 3.09 21.98 -3.60
C GLY A 88 4.32 22.84 -3.87
#